data_AF-A0A1F2H8N4-F1
#
_entry.id   AF-A0A1F2H8N4-F1
#
_cell.length_a   1.000
_cell.length_b   1.000
_cell.length_c   1.000
_cell.angle_alpha   90.00
_cell.angle_beta   90.00
_cell.angle_gamma   90.00
#
_symmetry.space_group_name_H-M   'P 1'
#
loop_
_entity.id
_entity.type
_entity.pdbx_description
1 polymer ?
#
loop_
_entity_poly.entity_id
_entity_poly.type
_entity_poly.pdbx_seq_one_letter_code
_entity_poly.pdbx_strand_id
1 'polypeptide(L)' 'MAKFIRVTNIAQGIDMDTILNVDDIGHISIGPNIIFVKTPFADGTNRIYVRTETIEQLEKILLEGENNG' A
#
# COMPACT_ATOMS: atom_id res chain seq x y z
N MET A 1 -13.53 -5.46 9.99
CA MET A 1 -14.32 -4.91 8.87
C MET A 1 -13.31 -4.46 7.85
N ALA A 2 -13.39 -4.95 6.60
CA ALA A 2 -12.34 -4.68 5.61
C ALA A 2 -12.23 -3.18 5.34
N LYS A 3 -11.01 -2.62 5.46
CA LYS A 3 -10.72 -1.22 5.18
C LYS A 3 -10.09 -1.13 3.80
N PHE A 4 -10.79 -0.52 2.86
CA PHE A 4 -10.29 -0.34 1.50
C PHE A 4 -9.79 1.09 1.29
N ILE A 5 -8.71 1.21 0.52
CA ILE A 5 -8.13 2.49 0.09
C ILE A 5 -7.95 2.49 -1.42
N ARG A 6 -8.01 3.66 -2.05
CA ARG A 6 -7.61 3.82 -3.45
C ARG A 6 -6.16 4.28 -3.47
N VAL A 7 -5.33 3.60 -4.25
CA VAL A 7 -3.94 3.97 -4.51
C VAL A 7 -3.73 4.07 -6.01
N THR A 8 -2.91 5.02 -6.46
CA THR A 8 -2.48 5.05 -7.86
C THR A 8 -1.14 4.32 -7.94
N ASN A 9 -1.16 3.14 -8.56
CA ASN A 9 0.07 2.39 -8.79
C ASN A 9 0.72 2.80 -10.10
N ILE A 10 2.04 2.60 -10.17
CA ILE A 10 2.80 2.75 -11.39
C ILE A 10 3.18 1.34 -11.86
N ALA A 11 2.53 0.88 -12.92
CA ALA A 11 2.78 -0.43 -13.50
C ALA A 11 3.10 -0.26 -15.00
N GLN A 12 4.26 -0.78 -15.42
CA GLN A 12 4.71 -0.74 -16.82
C GLN A 12 4.71 0.67 -17.44
N GLY A 13 5.01 1.69 -16.64
CA GLY A 13 5.02 3.10 -17.07
C GLY A 13 3.64 3.75 -17.18
N ILE A 14 2.59 3.09 -16.69
CA ILE A 14 1.22 3.58 -16.69
C ILE A 14 0.76 3.77 -15.24
N ASP A 15 0.08 4.89 -14.99
CA ASP A 15 -0.62 5.14 -13.73
C ASP A 15 -1.94 4.35 -13.76
N MET A 16 -2.13 3.43 -12.82
CA MET A 16 -3.36 2.66 -12.66
C MET A 16 -3.95 2.83 -11.26
N ASP A 17 -5.21 3.25 -11.21
CA ASP A 17 -5.92 3.31 -9.94
C ASP A 17 -6.33 1.91 -9.47
N THR A 18 -5.91 1.58 -8.25
CA THR A 18 -6.12 0.27 -7.62
C THR A 18 -6.85 0.47 -6.29
N ILE A 19 -7.90 -0.33 -6.05
CA ILE A 19 -8.53 -0.42 -4.74
C ILE A 19 -7.81 -1.54 -3.96
N LEU A 20 -7.16 -1.17 -2.86
CA LEU A 20 -6.37 -2.06 -2.01
C LEU A 20 -7.06 -2.27 -0.68
N ASN A 21 -7.18 -3.53 -0.25
CA ASN A 21 -7.57 -3.87 1.11
C ASN A 21 -6.36 -3.70 2.04
N VAL A 22 -6.52 -2.90 3.09
CA VAL A 22 -5.45 -2.63 4.07
C VAL A 22 -5.03 -3.89 4.80
N ASP A 23 -5.96 -4.82 5.08
CA ASP A 23 -5.66 -6.07 5.80
C ASP A 23 -4.73 -6.99 4.99
N ASP A 24 -4.65 -6.80 3.67
CA ASP A 24 -3.79 -7.56 2.78
C ASP A 24 -2.39 -6.94 2.66
N ILE A 25 -2.14 -5.76 3.24
CA ILE A 25 -0.80 -5.17 3.30
C ILE A 25 0.05 -6.01 4.26
N GLY A 26 1.18 -6.52 3.77
CA GLY A 26 2.18 -7.19 4.57
C GLY A 26 3.12 -6.20 5.24
N HIS A 27 3.73 -5.31 4.45
CA HIS A 27 4.53 -4.18 4.95
C HIS A 27 4.68 -3.11 3.86
N ILE A 28 5.11 -1.92 4.27
CA ILE A 28 5.37 -0.78 3.39
C ILE A 28 6.85 -0.42 3.50
N SER A 29 7.51 -0.23 2.36
CA SER A 29 8.88 0.29 2.31
C SER A 29 8.83 1.74 1.82
N ILE A 30 9.08 2.67 2.75
CA ILE A 30 8.93 4.12 2.54
C ILE A 30 9.96 4.64 1.53
N GLY A 31 11.24 4.34 1.73
CA GLY A 31 12.31 4.82 0.84
C GLY A 31 12.09 4.55 -0.66
N PRO A 32 11.75 3.32 -1.07
CA PRO A 32 11.48 3.01 -2.48
C PRO A 32 10.01 3.21 -2.91
N ASN A 33 9.12 3.70 -2.02
CA ASN A 33 7.68 3.84 -2.26
C ASN A 33 7.00 2.54 -2.75
N ILE A 34 7.18 1.44 -2.01
CA ILE A 34 6.64 0.13 -2.37
C ILE A 34 5.71 -0.39 -1.26
N ILE A 35 4.51 -0.80 -1.64
CA ILE A 35 3.59 -1.56 -0.80
C ILE A 35 3.73 -3.04 -1.14
N PHE A 36 4.05 -3.86 -0.14
CA PHE A 36 4.12 -5.32 -0.28
C PHE A 36 2.80 -5.91 0.21
N VAL A 37 2.08 -6.57 -0.68
CA VAL A 37 0.81 -7.23 -0.37
C VAL A 37 1.10 -8.70 -0.04
N LYS A 38 0.36 -9.25 0.93
CA LYS A 38 0.39 -10.67 1.28
C LYS A 38 0.10 -11.49 0.02
N THR A 39 0.93 -12.49 -0.21
CA THR A 39 0.84 -13.36 -1.37
C THR A 39 1.25 -14.78 -0.99
N PRO A 40 0.61 -15.82 -1.55
CA PRO A 40 1.04 -17.19 -1.36
C PRO A 40 2.37 -17.50 -2.08
N PHE A 41 2.86 -16.60 -2.93
CA PHE A 41 4.10 -16.79 -3.68
C PHE A 41 5.32 -16.45 -2.82
N ALA A 42 6.27 -17.39 -2.74
CA ALA A 42 7.45 -17.28 -1.87
C ALA A 42 8.41 -16.14 -2.26
N ASP A 43 8.34 -15.64 -3.49
CA ASP A 43 9.14 -14.52 -4.01
C ASP A 43 8.54 -13.14 -3.67
N GLY A 44 7.38 -13.10 -3.01
CA GLY A 44 6.69 -11.88 -2.68
C GLY A 44 6.20 -11.13 -3.92
N THR A 45 5.83 -11.84 -4.99
CA THR A 45 5.22 -11.29 -6.21
C THR A 45 3.80 -10.77 -5.94
N ASN A 46 3.72 -9.63 -5.25
CA ASN A 46 2.60 -8.70 -5.30
C ASN A 46 3.03 -7.37 -4.70
N ARG A 47 3.76 -6.58 -5.50
CA ARG A 47 4.34 -5.30 -5.10
C ARG A 47 3.66 -4.18 -5.86
N ILE A 48 3.25 -3.15 -5.15
CA ILE A 48 2.58 -1.99 -5.70
C ILE A 48 3.53 -0.81 -5.55
N TYR A 49 4.07 -0.35 -6.68
CA TYR A 49 4.86 0.88 -6.72
C TYR A 49 3.90 2.06 -6.70
N VAL A 50 4.13 3.00 -5.80
CA VAL A 50 3.28 4.18 -5.64
C VAL A 50 4.14 5.44 -5.63
N ARG A 51 3.48 6.59 -5.65
CA ARG A 51 4.14 7.87 -5.43
C ARG A 51 4.24 8.17 -3.93
N THR A 52 5.15 9.07 -3.56
CA THR A 52 5.38 9.45 -2.15
C THR A 52 4.09 9.94 -1.47
N GLU A 53 3.23 10.66 -2.18
CA GLU A 53 1.97 11.18 -1.65
C GLU A 53 1.05 10.05 -1.16
N THR A 54 1.08 8.89 -1.82
CA THR A 54 0.31 7.71 -1.39
C THR A 54 0.86 7.13 -0.10
N ILE A 55 2.19 7.12 0.08
CA ILE A 55 2.83 6.66 1.32
C ILE A 55 2.48 7.59 2.47
N GLU A 56 2.57 8.90 2.28
CA GLU A 56 2.20 9.89 3.30
C GLU A 56 0.72 9.75 3.71
N GLN A 57 -0.17 9.50 2.74
CA GLN A 57 -1.58 9.28 3.01
C GLN A 57 -1.81 7.99 3.81
N LEU A 58 -1.06 6.93 3.48
CA LEU A 58 -1.07 5.66 4.21
C LEU A 58 -0.55 5.80 5.64
N GLU A 59 0.54 6.52 5.84
CA GLU A 59 1.09 6.79 7.18
C GLU A 59 0.04 7.45 8.07
N LYS A 60 -0.66 8.48 7.58
CA LYS A 60 -1.75 9.12 8.32
C LYS A 60 -2.86 8.11 8.65
N ILE A 61 -3.36 7.38 7.65
CA ILE A 61 -4.48 6.45 7.81
C ILE A 61 -4.17 5.28 8.75
N LEU A 62 -2.92 4.80 8.76
CA LEU A 62 -2.50 3.62 9.51
C LEU A 62 -1.93 3.97 10.89
N LEU A 63 -1.21 5.08 11.03
CA LEU A 63 -0.57 5.48 12.29
C LEU A 63 -1.42 6.43 13.13
N GLU A 64 -2.20 7.34 12.52
CA GLU A 64 -3.13 8.20 13.28
C GLU A 64 -4.32 7.41 13.85
N GLY A 65 -4.58 6.21 13.29
CA GLY A 65 -5.53 5.25 13.84
C GLY A 65 -5.09 4.60 15.15
N GLU A 66 -3.79 4.58 15.46
CA GLU A 66 -3.25 3.97 16.70
C GLU A 66 -3.13 4.97 17.86
N ASN A 67 -3.11 6.28 17.61
CA ASN A 67 -2.91 7.31 18.64
C ASN A 67 -4.20 7.75 19.37
N ASN A 68 -5.34 7.10 19.11
CA ASN A 68 -6.61 7.34 19.81
C ASN A 68 -6.99 6.18 20.77
N GLY A 69 -6.00 5.39 21.21
CA GLY A 69 -6.16 4.28 22.16
C GLY A 69 -5.57 4.59 23.53
#